data_AF-A0A1G7A666-F1
#
_entry.id   AF-A0A1G7A666-F1
#
_cell.length_a   1.000
_cell.length_b   1.000
_cell.length_c   1.000
_cell.angle_alpha   90.00
_cell.angle_beta   90.00
_cell.angle_gamma   90.00
#
_symmetry.space_group_name_H-M   'P 1'
#
loop_
_entity.id
_entity.type
_entity.pdbx_description
1 polymer ?
#
loop_
_entity_poly.entity_id
_entity_poly.type
_entity_poly.pdbx_seq_one_letter_code
_entity_poly.pdbx_strand_id
1 'polypeptide(L)'
;MTRDEETLFLRFLQEADAETLRQHLRLRERSRTKTGLRFDFSVQAEKDSGYLWIVIDEETDDVLTAEMDVGFPSMIGLNRSPLELRILCEHVMPVFRKDLAQDPAADDSAKNENC
;
A
#
# COMPACT_ATOMS: atom_id res chain seq x y z
N MET A 1 -15.74 4.59 10.68
CA MET A 1 -16.61 4.18 9.56
C MET A 1 -17.31 2.83 9.81
N THR A 2 -18.31 2.44 9.01
CA THR A 2 -19.00 1.13 8.96
C THR A 2 -18.41 0.21 7.89
N ARG A 3 -18.77 -1.09 7.87
CA ARG A 3 -18.29 -2.07 6.86
C ARG A 3 -18.64 -1.66 5.42
N ASP A 4 -19.80 -1.03 5.22
CA ASP A 4 -20.26 -0.57 3.91
C ASP A 4 -19.48 0.67 3.47
N GLU A 5 -19.19 1.59 4.40
CA GLU A 5 -18.35 2.77 4.16
C GLU A 5 -16.91 2.38 3.78
N GLU A 6 -16.33 1.36 4.40
CA GLU A 6 -15.02 0.85 4.00
C GLU A 6 -15.04 0.23 2.59
N THR A 7 -16.11 -0.48 2.24
CA THR A 7 -16.26 -1.07 0.91
C THR A 7 -16.41 0.03 -0.15
N LEU A 8 -17.13 1.09 0.18
CA LEU A 8 -17.23 2.29 -0.67
C LEU A 8 -15.88 3.00 -0.78
N PHE A 9 -15.11 3.08 0.31
CA PHE A 9 -13.79 3.70 0.30
C PHE A 9 -12.78 2.90 -0.55
N LEU A 10 -12.77 1.57 -0.45
CA LEU A 10 -11.93 0.72 -1.30
C LEU A 10 -12.26 0.88 -2.79
N ARG A 11 -13.56 0.86 -3.13
CA ARG A 11 -14.00 1.09 -4.52
C ARG A 11 -13.66 2.48 -5.01
N PHE A 12 -13.84 3.48 -4.15
CA PHE A 12 -13.42 4.85 -4.44
C PHE A 12 -11.92 4.91 -4.75
N LEU A 13 -11.06 4.27 -3.96
CA LEU A 13 -9.62 4.23 -4.23
C LEU A 13 -9.27 3.46 -5.51
N GLN A 14 -9.98 2.38 -5.83
CA GLN A 14 -9.78 1.64 -7.08
C GLN A 14 -10.11 2.46 -8.32
N GLU A 15 -11.06 3.40 -8.22
CA GLU A 15 -11.46 4.31 -9.31
C GLU A 15 -10.74 5.66 -9.26
N ALA A 16 -10.04 5.96 -8.15
CA ALA A 16 -9.38 7.23 -7.90
C ALA A 16 -8.23 7.49 -8.87
N ASP A 17 -8.03 8.75 -9.25
CA ASP A 17 -6.86 9.15 -10.02
C ASP A 17 -5.60 9.24 -9.16
N ALA A 18 -4.45 9.48 -9.80
CA ALA A 18 -3.17 9.56 -9.14
C ALA A 18 -3.06 10.72 -8.13
N GLU A 19 -3.83 11.80 -8.28
CA GLU A 19 -3.84 12.92 -7.32
C GLU A 19 -4.61 12.52 -6.07
N THR A 20 -5.81 11.99 -6.25
CA THR A 20 -6.69 11.49 -5.19
C THR A 20 -6.00 10.39 -4.39
N LEU A 21 -5.36 9.43 -5.07
CA LEU A 21 -4.58 8.39 -4.39
C LEU A 21 -3.49 8.98 -3.49
N ARG A 22 -2.77 10.03 -3.93
CA ARG A 22 -1.73 10.69 -3.12
C ARG A 22 -2.29 11.51 -1.96
N GLN A 23 -3.56 11.93 -2.01
CA GLN A 23 -4.22 12.57 -0.87
C GLN A 23 -4.49 11.56 0.26
N HIS A 24 -4.81 10.32 -0.08
CA HIS A 24 -5.20 9.28 0.87
C HIS A 24 -4.06 8.32 1.26
N LEU A 25 -3.10 8.08 0.36
CA LEU A 25 -1.99 7.15 0.55
C LEU A 25 -0.68 7.91 0.63
N ARG A 26 0.11 7.61 1.65
CA ARG A 26 1.48 8.11 1.78
C ARG A 26 2.42 6.94 2.01
N LEU A 27 3.37 6.76 1.10
CA LEU A 27 4.45 5.79 1.30
C LEU A 27 5.27 6.18 2.53
N ARG A 28 5.47 5.24 3.43
CA ARG A 28 6.20 5.39 4.69
C ARG A 28 7.54 4.73 4.64
N GLU A 29 7.56 3.48 4.19
CA GLU A 29 8.75 2.66 4.20
C GLU A 29 8.77 1.76 2.97
N ARG A 30 10.00 1.43 2.57
CA ARG A 30 10.29 0.41 1.59
C ARG A 30 11.32 -0.52 2.18
N SER A 31 11.05 -1.82 2.16
CA SER A 31 11.98 -2.83 2.65
C SER A 31 12.06 -4.02 1.70
N ARG A 32 13.27 -4.53 1.46
CA ARG A 32 13.43 -5.79 0.73
C ARG A 32 13.17 -6.94 1.70
N THR A 33 12.25 -7.81 1.33
CA THR A 33 11.91 -9.02 2.08
C THR A 33 12.56 -10.24 1.43
N LYS A 34 12.43 -11.42 2.04
CA LYS A 34 12.90 -12.67 1.44
C LYS A 34 12.17 -13.04 0.14
N THR A 35 10.96 -12.52 -0.05
CA THR A 35 10.05 -12.88 -1.14
C THR A 35 9.92 -11.80 -2.21
N GLY A 36 10.32 -10.56 -1.93
CA GLY A 36 10.16 -9.44 -2.85
C GLY A 36 10.26 -8.09 -2.16
N LEU A 37 9.84 -7.04 -2.85
CA LEU A 37 9.93 -5.67 -2.36
C LEU A 37 8.63 -5.26 -1.68
N ARG A 38 8.73 -4.88 -0.40
CA ARG A 38 7.61 -4.44 0.42
C ARG A 38 7.52 -2.91 0.43
N PHE A 39 6.30 -2.43 0.28
CA PHE A 39 5.92 -1.02 0.38
C PHE A 39 4.89 -0.86 1.48
N ASP A 40 5.16 0.00 2.45
CA ASP A 40 4.27 0.29 3.55
C ASP A 40 3.70 1.70 3.37
N PHE A 41 2.38 1.80 3.26
CA PHE A 41 1.65 3.05 3.11
C PHE A 41 0.85 3.33 4.37
N SER A 42 0.82 4.58 4.80
CA SER A 42 -0.24 5.05 5.71
C SER A 42 -1.45 5.48 4.88
N VAL A 43 -2.63 5.02 5.28
CA VAL A 43 -3.92 5.35 4.66
C VAL A 43 -4.66 6.35 5.55
N GLN A 44 -5.22 7.39 4.96
CA GLN A 44 -6.12 8.33 5.63
C GLN A 44 -7.47 8.37 4.92
N ALA A 45 -8.55 8.24 5.68
CA ALA A 45 -9.92 8.24 5.18
C ALA A 45 -10.79 9.11 6.11
N GLU A 46 -11.04 10.36 5.70
CA GLU A 46 -11.73 11.38 6.51
C GLU A 46 -11.15 11.53 7.93
N LYS A 47 -11.74 10.83 8.92
CA LYS A 47 -11.36 10.86 10.34
C LYS A 47 -10.62 9.60 10.79
N ASP A 48 -10.60 8.57 9.96
CA ASP A 48 -10.00 7.28 10.24
C ASP A 48 -8.62 7.18 9.57
N SER A 49 -7.74 6.39 10.16
CA SER A 49 -6.39 6.17 9.65
C SER A 49 -5.98 4.71 9.82
N GLY A 50 -5.19 4.20 8.89
CA GLY A 50 -4.59 2.89 9.01
C GLY A 50 -3.42 2.70 8.06
N TYR A 51 -3.26 1.51 7.52
CA TYR A 51 -2.16 1.10 6.67
C TYR A 51 -2.62 0.29 5.45
N LEU A 52 -1.77 0.31 4.44
CA LEU A 52 -1.77 -0.63 3.32
C LEU A 52 -0.33 -1.07 3.15
N TRP A 53 -0.04 -2.35 3.15
CA TRP A 53 1.26 -2.85 2.72
C TRP A 53 1.12 -3.77 1.53
N ILE A 54 2.08 -3.70 0.61
CA ILE A 54 2.11 -4.44 -0.65
C ILE A 54 3.50 -5.04 -0.81
N VAL A 55 3.57 -6.34 -1.09
CA VAL A 55 4.79 -7.02 -1.51
C VAL A 55 4.65 -7.38 -2.99
N ILE A 56 5.60 -6.93 -3.78
CA ILE A 56 5.69 -7.26 -5.21
C ILE A 56 6.90 -8.14 -5.49
N ASP A 57 6.81 -8.93 -6.56
CA ASP A 57 7.96 -9.54 -7.19
C ASP A 57 8.81 -8.45 -7.87
N GLU A 58 10.12 -8.48 -7.68
CA GLU A 58 11.01 -7.44 -8.22
C GLU A 58 11.30 -7.60 -9.72
N GLU A 59 11.13 -8.80 -10.27
CA GLU A 59 11.39 -9.11 -11.66
C GLU A 59 10.12 -8.95 -12.51
N THR A 60 8.97 -9.41 -12.01
CA THR A 60 7.71 -9.42 -12.76
C THR A 60 6.75 -8.30 -12.39
N ASP A 61 6.98 -7.61 -11.26
CA ASP A 61 6.06 -6.62 -10.67
C ASP A 61 4.70 -7.17 -10.27
N ASP A 62 4.56 -8.49 -10.20
CA ASP A 62 3.33 -9.11 -9.74
C ASP A 62 3.13 -8.87 -8.24
N VAL A 63 1.89 -8.56 -7.86
CA VAL A 63 1.51 -8.47 -6.45
C VAL A 63 1.53 -9.88 -5.85
N LEU A 64 2.48 -10.13 -4.94
CA LEU A 64 2.64 -11.41 -4.25
C LEU A 64 1.69 -11.51 -3.05
N THR A 65 1.63 -10.45 -2.25
CA THR A 65 0.77 -10.36 -1.08
C THR A 65 0.53 -8.91 -0.71
N ALA A 66 -0.61 -8.62 -0.12
CA ALA A 66 -0.96 -7.31 0.37
C ALA A 66 -1.95 -7.41 1.52
N GLU A 67 -2.00 -6.37 2.34
CA GLU A 67 -2.97 -6.23 3.42
C GLU A 67 -3.29 -4.76 3.63
N MET A 68 -4.54 -4.49 3.97
CA MET A 68 -5.02 -3.15 4.25
C MET A 68 -5.90 -3.18 5.48
N ASP A 69 -5.66 -2.23 6.38
CA ASP A 69 -6.51 -1.93 7.53
C ASP A 69 -6.66 -0.41 7.61
N VAL A 70 -7.87 0.08 7.83
CA VAL A 70 -8.17 1.50 7.93
C VAL A 70 -8.63 1.90 9.34
N GLY A 71 -8.24 1.12 10.36
CA GLY A 71 -8.36 1.48 11.78
C GLY A 71 -9.74 1.21 12.38
N PHE A 72 -10.44 0.17 11.93
CA PHE A 72 -11.82 -0.09 12.30
C PHE A 72 -11.93 -0.95 13.57
N PRO A 73 -12.66 -0.51 14.63
CA PRO A 73 -12.86 -1.30 15.85
C PRO A 73 -13.62 -2.63 15.62
N SER A 74 -14.28 -2.78 14.47
CA SER A 74 -15.18 -3.89 14.20
C SER A 74 -14.52 -5.09 13.52
N MET A 75 -13.26 -5.00 13.04
CA MET A 75 -12.73 -6.02 12.12
C MET A 75 -11.24 -6.31 12.33
N ILE A 76 -10.94 -6.99 13.45
CA ILE A 76 -9.78 -7.89 13.50
C ILE A 76 -9.99 -8.96 12.42
N GLY A 77 -9.26 -8.86 11.30
CA GLY A 77 -9.18 -9.95 10.31
C GLY A 77 -10.24 -9.95 9.22
N LEU A 78 -10.51 -8.82 8.57
CA LEU A 78 -11.20 -8.88 7.29
C LEU A 78 -10.23 -9.27 6.16
N ASN A 79 -10.21 -10.57 5.90
CA ASN A 79 -9.99 -11.09 4.56
C ASN A 79 -11.06 -10.49 3.62
N ARG A 80 -10.86 -9.26 3.15
CA ARG A 80 -11.59 -8.73 1.97
C ARG A 80 -11.34 -9.67 0.80
N SER A 81 -12.21 -9.63 -0.22
CA SER A 81 -12.02 -10.42 -1.44
C SER A 81 -10.58 -10.21 -1.92
N PRO A 82 -9.73 -11.25 -1.97
CA PRO A 82 -8.34 -11.11 -2.40
C PRO A 82 -8.22 -10.41 -3.76
N LEU A 83 -9.26 -10.52 -4.59
CA LEU A 83 -9.36 -9.86 -5.88
C LEU A 83 -9.49 -8.33 -5.79
N GLU A 84 -10.32 -7.82 -4.89
CA GLU A 84 -10.54 -6.36 -4.73
C GLU A 84 -9.27 -5.67 -4.24
N LEU A 85 -8.58 -6.30 -3.28
CA LEU A 85 -7.30 -5.79 -2.78
C LEU A 85 -6.22 -5.88 -3.86
N ARG A 86 -6.20 -6.96 -4.65
CA ARG A 86 -5.29 -7.09 -5.78
C ARG A 86 -5.51 -5.99 -6.83
N ILE A 87 -6.76 -5.72 -7.22
CA ILE A 87 -7.10 -4.64 -8.16
C ILE A 87 -6.61 -3.29 -7.62
N LEU A 88 -6.83 -3.02 -6.33
CA LEU A 88 -6.32 -1.80 -5.70
C LEU A 88 -4.78 -1.74 -5.77
N CYS A 89 -4.08 -2.83 -5.46
CA CYS A 89 -2.62 -2.86 -5.50
C CYS A 89 -2.08 -2.66 -6.91
N GLU A 90 -2.68 -3.31 -7.91
CA GLU A 90 -2.33 -3.15 -9.33
C GLU A 90 -2.56 -1.71 -9.82
N HIS A 91 -3.48 -0.97 -9.21
CA HIS A 91 -3.75 0.44 -9.51
C HIS A 91 -2.82 1.41 -8.74
N VAL A 92 -2.58 1.14 -7.45
CA VAL A 92 -1.72 1.96 -6.59
C VAL A 92 -0.25 1.88 -7.03
N MET A 93 0.26 0.69 -7.30
CA MET A 93 1.70 0.50 -7.54
C MET A 93 2.24 1.32 -8.73
N PRO A 94 1.60 1.37 -9.91
CA PRO A 94 2.06 2.20 -11.03
C PRO A 94 2.15 3.71 -10.71
N VAL A 95 1.31 4.21 -9.80
CA VAL A 95 1.32 5.63 -9.39
C VAL A 95 2.55 5.93 -8.55
N PHE A 96 2.79 5.14 -7.50
CA PHE A 96 3.87 5.38 -6.55
C PHE A 96 5.24 4.87 -7.03
N ARG A 97 5.27 3.95 -8.00
CA ARG A 97 6.52 3.47 -8.62
C ARG A 97 7.21 4.52 -9.48
N LYS A 98 6.44 5.39 -10.13
CA LYS A 98 7.02 6.55 -10.86
C LYS A 98 7.72 7.50 -9.92
N ASP A 99 7.16 7.68 -8.72
CA ASP A 99 7.76 8.51 -7.67
C ASP A 99 9.05 7.84 -7.13
N LEU A 100 9.09 6.50 -7.10
CA LEU A 100 10.26 5.71 -6.68
C LEU A 100 11.42 5.70 -7.68
N ALA A 101 11.14 5.71 -8.99
CA ALA A 101 12.19 5.78 -10.01
C ALA A 101 12.93 7.14 -10.03
N GLN A 102 12.37 8.15 -9.35
CA GLN A 102 12.91 9.49 -9.26
C GLN A 102 13.64 9.76 -7.93
N ASP A 103 13.65 8.80 -6.99
CA ASP A 103 14.31 8.93 -5.70
C ASP A 103 15.55 8.01 -5.58
N PRO A 104 16.75 8.47 -6.03
CA PRO A 104 17.99 7.70 -5.95
C PRO A 104 18.55 7.57 -4.51
N ALA A 105 17.89 8.13 -3.49
CA ALA A 105 18.45 8.22 -2.13
C ALA A 105 18.19 6.97 -1.26
N ALA A 106 17.38 6.01 -1.71
CA ALA A 106 16.96 4.87 -0.88
C ALA A 106 17.83 3.60 -1.03
N ASP A 107 19.03 3.69 -1.63
CA ASP A 107 19.98 2.57 -1.79
C ASP A 107 21.04 2.51 -0.66
N ASP A 108 21.14 3.52 0.20
CA ASP A 108 22.26 3.66 1.16
C ASP A 108 21.91 3.36 2.64
N SER A 109 20.73 2.80 2.94
CA SER A 109 20.38 2.45 4.34
C SER A 109 20.79 1.02 4.75
N ALA A 110 21.38 0.23 3.87
CA ALA A 110 21.82 -1.14 4.15
C ALA A 110 23.33 -1.27 4.48
N LYS A 111 23.98 -0.19 4.91
CA LYS A 111 25.36 -0.22 5.41
C LYS A 111 25.49 0.55 6.72
N ASN A 112 25.04 -0.02 7.83
CA ASN A 112 25.64 0.29 9.12
C ASN A 112 25.27 -0.73 10.20
N GLU A 113 25.85 -1.93 10.10
CA GLU A 113 26.20 -2.71 11.29
C GLU A 113 27.60 -3.31 11.06
N ASN A 114 28.63 -2.52 11.39
CA ASN A 114 29.95 -3.05 11.73
C ASN A 114 30.68 -2.02 12.59
N CYS A 115 30.67 -2.24 13.90
CA CYS A 115 31.76 -1.96 14.87
C CYS A 115 31.35 -2.50 16.24
#